data_AF-D8M3R1-F1
#
_entry.id   AF-D8M3R1-F1
#
_cell.length_a   1.000
_cell.length_b   1.000
_cell.length_c   1.000
_cell.angle_alpha   90.00
_cell.angle_beta   90.00
_cell.angle_gamma   90.00
#
_symmetry.space_group_name_H-M   'P 1'
#
loop_
_entity.id
_entity.type
_entity.pdbx_description
1 polymer ?
#
loop_
_entity_poly.entity_id
_entity_poly.type
_entity_poly.pdbx_seq_one_letter_code
_entity_poly.pdbx_strand_id
1 'polypeptide(L)'
;MEFIHGVKVNDVEQIRKEGIETKQVARLCVQAFAAMIFQAPFLHVDPHAGNLFVRKQKNGKPQLVLLDHGMYNYFEKGFNEFIQELWLAMVAQDQSRVNELCSVYQLERFAQLISLSMTGRSMTSHNKFGEEMSGELHDSIEERMKHAMQTVTMEIFEKRIGIVRVSPRV
;
A
#
# COMPACT_ATOMS: atom_id res chain seq x y z
N MET A 1 18.07 -9.01 -17.29
CA MET A 1 17.22 -9.76 -16.35
C MET A 1 17.64 -11.22 -16.37
N GLU A 2 17.62 -11.88 -15.22
CA GLU A 2 17.71 -13.35 -15.15
C GLU A 2 16.35 -13.98 -15.44
N PHE A 3 16.32 -15.20 -15.98
CA PHE A 3 15.08 -15.95 -16.11
C PHE A 3 14.63 -16.47 -14.74
N ILE A 4 13.40 -16.16 -14.34
CA ILE A 4 12.85 -16.56 -13.04
C ILE A 4 11.94 -17.77 -13.21
N HIS A 5 12.37 -18.91 -12.65
CA HIS A 5 11.47 -20.02 -12.38
C HIS A 5 10.68 -19.73 -11.09
N GLY A 6 9.37 -19.64 -11.20
CA GLY A 6 8.48 -19.39 -10.08
C GLY A 6 7.02 -19.58 -10.46
N VAL A 7 6.15 -19.53 -9.45
CA VAL A 7 4.70 -19.64 -9.55
C VAL A 7 4.10 -18.26 -9.37
N LYS A 8 3.06 -17.91 -10.13
CA LYS A 8 2.35 -16.64 -9.93
C LYS A 8 1.77 -16.58 -8.52
N VAL A 9 1.82 -15.41 -7.89
CA VAL A 9 1.40 -15.25 -6.49
C VAL A 9 -0.08 -15.58 -6.26
N ASN A 10 -0.92 -15.48 -7.30
CA ASN A 10 -2.34 -15.79 -7.25
C ASN A 10 -2.69 -17.25 -7.61
N ASP A 11 -1.71 -18.07 -8.03
CA ASP A 11 -1.92 -19.49 -8.30
C ASP A 11 -1.74 -20.32 -7.02
N VAL A 12 -2.76 -20.24 -6.16
CA VAL A 12 -2.78 -20.89 -4.84
C VAL A 12 -2.60 -22.41 -4.95
N GLU A 13 -3.15 -23.03 -5.98
CA GLU A 13 -3.04 -24.48 -6.18
C GLU A 13 -1.60 -24.89 -6.47
N GLN A 14 -0.94 -24.20 -7.40
CA GLN A 14 0.43 -24.50 -7.77
C GLN A 14 1.41 -24.18 -6.61
N ILE A 15 1.17 -23.10 -5.86
CA ILE A 15 1.96 -22.77 -4.65
C ILE A 15 1.91 -23.92 -3.64
N ARG A 16 0.73 -24.50 -3.41
CA ARG A 16 0.57 -25.66 -2.52
C ARG A 16 1.26 -26.91 -3.07
N LYS A 17 1.20 -27.15 -4.39
CA LYS A 17 1.90 -28.27 -5.05
C LYS A 17 3.42 -28.18 -4.90
N GLU A 18 3.98 -26.97 -4.91
CA GLU A 18 5.41 -26.71 -4.63
C GLU A 18 5.79 -26.88 -3.13
N GLY A 19 4.81 -27.20 -2.29
CA GLY A 19 4.99 -27.34 -0.85
C GLY A 19 5.36 -26.02 -0.18
N ILE A 20 4.82 -24.91 -0.67
CA ILE A 20 4.96 -23.57 -0.09
C ILE A 20 3.69 -23.23 0.69
N GLU A 21 3.84 -22.75 1.92
CA GLU A 21 2.71 -22.31 2.73
C GLU A 21 2.18 -20.96 2.22
N THR A 22 0.92 -20.91 1.79
CA THR A 22 0.29 -19.71 1.21
C THR A 22 0.28 -18.53 2.18
N LYS A 23 0.17 -18.80 3.48
CA LYS A 23 0.26 -17.78 4.53
C LYS A 23 1.63 -17.09 4.57
N GLN A 24 2.71 -17.84 4.31
CA GLN A 24 4.05 -17.26 4.23
C GLN A 24 4.17 -16.38 2.98
N VAL A 25 3.57 -16.78 1.86
CA VAL A 25 3.54 -15.96 0.64
C VAL A 25 2.79 -14.66 0.88
N ALA A 26 1.59 -14.72 1.45
CA ALA A 26 0.81 -13.53 1.80
C ALA A 26 1.59 -12.59 2.73
N ARG A 27 2.27 -13.15 3.74
CA ARG A 27 3.14 -12.38 4.64
C ARG A 27 4.29 -11.71 3.90
N LEU A 28 4.94 -12.40 2.97
CA LEU A 28 6.03 -11.82 2.17
C LEU A 28 5.54 -10.66 1.29
N CYS A 29 4.35 -10.79 0.68
CA CYS A 29 3.75 -9.69 -0.07
C CYS A 29 3.53 -8.47 0.83
N VAL A 30 2.86 -8.65 1.97
CA VAL A 30 2.61 -7.55 2.92
C VAL A 30 3.93 -6.93 3.38
N GLN A 31 4.93 -7.75 3.72
CA GLN A 31 6.25 -7.26 4.17
C GLN A 31 6.99 -6.47 3.09
N ALA A 32 6.98 -6.93 1.83
CA ALA A 32 7.65 -6.25 0.74
C ALA A 32 7.03 -4.88 0.47
N PHE A 33 5.70 -4.79 0.38
CA PHE A 33 5.02 -3.53 0.15
C PHE A 33 5.04 -2.61 1.37
N ALA A 34 4.94 -3.14 2.59
CA ALA A 34 5.14 -2.35 3.80
C ALA A 34 6.56 -1.76 3.87
N ALA A 35 7.59 -2.53 3.51
CA ALA A 35 8.95 -2.01 3.45
C ALA A 35 9.08 -0.88 2.41
N MET A 36 8.44 -1.01 1.25
CA MET A 36 8.42 0.06 0.25
C MET A 36 7.70 1.33 0.74
N ILE A 37 6.53 1.18 1.38
CA ILE A 37 5.73 2.31 1.88
C ILE A 37 6.43 3.01 3.05
N PHE A 38 6.95 2.25 4.01
CA PHE A 38 7.42 2.83 5.27
C PHE A 38 8.93 3.03 5.35
N GLN A 39 9.75 2.39 4.50
CA GLN A 39 11.22 2.43 4.68
C GLN A 39 11.97 2.79 3.39
N ALA A 40 11.52 2.34 2.23
CA ALA A 40 12.19 2.63 0.98
C ALA A 40 11.82 4.02 0.45
N PRO A 41 12.73 4.70 -0.27
CA PRO A 41 12.44 5.97 -0.93
C PRO A 41 11.65 5.79 -2.23
N PHE A 42 11.01 4.62 -2.44
CA PHE A 42 10.25 4.31 -3.63
C PHE A 42 9.15 3.28 -3.36
N LEU A 43 8.14 3.26 -4.22
CA LEU A 43 7.04 2.31 -4.22
C LEU A 43 6.78 1.79 -5.63
N HIS A 44 6.69 0.47 -5.77
CA HIS A 44 6.19 -0.16 -6.99
C HIS A 44 4.68 0.07 -7.12
N VAL A 45 4.25 0.78 -8.16
CA VAL A 45 2.84 1.23 -8.28
C VAL A 45 1.97 0.31 -9.13
N ASP A 46 2.51 -0.82 -9.61
CA ASP A 46 1.75 -1.86 -10.31
C ASP A 46 1.89 -3.25 -9.66
N PRO A 47 1.36 -3.47 -8.45
CA PRO A 47 1.45 -4.75 -7.75
C PRO A 47 0.54 -5.84 -8.35
N HIS A 48 0.21 -5.77 -9.64
CA HIS A 48 -0.64 -6.77 -10.29
C HIS A 48 -0.03 -8.17 -10.15
N ALA A 49 -0.89 -9.19 -9.99
CA ALA A 49 -0.46 -10.56 -9.73
C ALA A 49 0.45 -11.15 -10.83
N GLY A 50 0.39 -10.58 -12.05
CA GLY A 50 1.30 -10.93 -13.15
C GLY A 50 2.77 -10.58 -12.90
N ASN A 51 3.04 -9.55 -12.09
CA ASN A 51 4.39 -9.06 -11.78
C ASN A 51 4.99 -9.72 -10.53
N LEU A 52 4.20 -10.53 -9.82
CA LEU A 52 4.58 -11.12 -8.54
C LEU A 52 4.65 -12.64 -8.66
N PHE A 53 5.86 -13.16 -8.58
CA PHE A 53 6.13 -14.59 -8.54
C PHE A 53 6.58 -15.01 -7.14
N VAL A 54 6.39 -16.27 -6.81
CA VAL A 54 6.98 -16.92 -5.66
C VAL A 54 7.78 -18.14 -6.10
N ARG A 55 8.97 -18.30 -5.54
CA ARG A 55 9.79 -19.50 -5.75
C ARG A 55 10.32 -20.02 -4.43
N LYS A 56 10.70 -21.30 -4.40
CA LYS A 56 11.36 -21.91 -3.24
C LYS A 56 12.87 -21.73 -3.36
N GLN A 57 13.50 -21.18 -2.33
CA GLN A 57 14.96 -21.08 -2.26
C GLN A 57 15.59 -22.44 -1.92
N LYS A 58 16.91 -22.56 -2.10
CA LYS A 58 17.68 -23.77 -1.74
C LYS A 58 17.52 -24.18 -0.27
N ASN A 59 17.28 -23.22 0.62
CA ASN A 59 17.05 -23.44 2.04
C ASN A 59 15.57 -23.81 2.37
N GLY A 60 14.73 -24.00 1.35
CA GLY A 60 13.32 -24.35 1.49
C GLY A 60 12.38 -23.17 1.76
N LYS A 61 12.88 -21.96 1.99
CA LYS A 61 12.05 -20.78 2.27
C LYS A 61 11.44 -20.21 0.98
N PRO A 62 10.21 -19.67 1.03
CA PRO A 62 9.67 -18.95 -0.10
C PRO A 62 10.41 -17.62 -0.31
N GLN A 63 10.55 -17.23 -1.56
CA GLN A 63 11.04 -15.94 -1.99
C GLN A 63 10.01 -15.32 -2.92
N LEU A 64 9.56 -14.11 -2.59
CA LEU A 64 8.80 -13.25 -3.49
C LEU A 64 9.75 -12.65 -4.52
N VAL A 65 9.34 -12.65 -5.78
CA VAL A 65 10.09 -12.08 -6.91
C VAL A 65 9.18 -11.10 -7.63
N LEU A 66 9.67 -9.87 -7.76
CA LEU A 66 9.03 -8.81 -8.55
C LEU A 66 9.68 -8.82 -9.94
N LEU A 67 8.88 -8.90 -10.99
CA LEU A 67 9.37 -9.08 -12.36
C LEU A 67 9.47 -7.76 -13.12
N ASP A 68 8.39 -7.00 -13.11
CA ASP A 68 8.34 -5.68 -13.73
C ASP A 68 8.91 -4.64 -12.77
N HIS A 69 9.76 -3.78 -13.30
CA HIS A 69 10.37 -2.68 -12.59
C HIS A 69 10.19 -1.34 -13.32
N GLY A 70 9.28 -1.26 -14.29
CA GLY A 70 9.02 -0.09 -15.11
C GLY A 70 8.18 1.00 -14.42
N MET A 71 7.49 0.66 -13.33
CA MET A 71 6.54 1.57 -12.67
C MET A 71 6.88 1.76 -11.19
N TYR A 72 7.67 2.80 -10.91
CA TYR A 72 7.99 3.25 -9.56
C TYR A 72 7.65 4.72 -9.36
N ASN A 73 7.12 5.03 -8.18
CA ASN A 73 7.10 6.38 -7.63
C ASN A 73 8.22 6.52 -6.61
N TYR A 74 8.91 7.65 -6.61
CA TYR A 74 9.94 7.97 -5.64
C TYR A 74 9.42 9.04 -4.68
N PHE A 75 9.84 8.93 -3.43
CA PHE A 75 9.41 9.84 -2.38
C PHE A 75 10.49 10.85 -2.02
N GLU A 76 10.08 12.06 -1.68
CA GLU A 76 10.94 13.05 -1.05
C GLU A 76 11.38 12.61 0.35
N LYS A 77 12.50 13.16 0.81
CA LYS A 77 13.02 12.91 2.16
C LYS A 77 11.97 13.30 3.20
N GLY A 78 11.72 12.42 4.17
CA GLY A 78 10.75 12.63 5.25
C GLY A 78 9.33 12.15 4.94
N PHE A 79 9.01 11.80 3.68
CA PHE A 79 7.69 11.28 3.36
C PHE A 79 7.38 9.94 4.04
N ASN A 80 8.38 9.04 4.13
CA ASN A 80 8.21 7.78 4.85
C ASN A 80 7.90 8.02 6.34
N GLU A 81 8.59 8.97 6.99
CA GLU A 81 8.35 9.35 8.39
C GLU A 81 6.93 9.89 8.57
N PHE A 82 6.50 10.78 7.69
CA PHE A 82 5.13 11.29 7.66
C PHE A 82 4.08 10.17 7.56
N ILE A 83 4.25 9.24 6.61
CA ILE A 83 3.31 8.13 6.42
C ILE A 83 3.32 7.16 7.60
N GLN A 84 4.47 6.91 8.24
CA GLN A 84 4.55 6.12 9.47
C GLN A 84 3.75 6.77 10.60
N GLU A 85 3.95 8.06 10.83
CA GLU A 85 3.24 8.80 11.88
C GLU A 85 1.74 8.88 11.61
N LEU A 86 1.35 9.12 10.35
CA LEU A 86 -0.05 9.15 9.95
C LEU A 86 -0.71 7.78 10.18
N TRP A 87 -0.04 6.70 9.78
CA TRP A 87 -0.50 5.34 10.03
C TRP A 87 -0.70 5.06 11.53
N LEU A 88 0.29 5.40 12.36
CA LEU A 88 0.19 5.23 13.81
C LEU A 88 -0.96 6.04 14.41
N ALA A 89 -1.13 7.30 14.00
CA ALA A 89 -2.22 8.15 14.47
C ALA A 89 -3.60 7.57 14.10
N MET A 90 -3.77 7.05 12.87
CA MET A 90 -5.01 6.40 12.44
C MET A 90 -5.27 5.09 13.21
N VAL A 91 -4.23 4.28 13.46
CA VAL A 91 -4.38 3.05 14.24
C VAL A 91 -4.75 3.35 15.70
N ALA A 92 -4.12 4.37 16.30
CA ALA A 92 -4.40 4.85 17.65
C ALA A 92 -5.70 5.66 17.77
N GLN A 93 -6.36 5.97 16.65
CA GLN A 93 -7.54 6.85 16.58
C GLN A 93 -7.30 8.24 17.15
N ASP A 94 -6.08 8.77 17.01
CA ASP A 94 -5.73 10.13 17.40
C ASP A 94 -6.16 11.11 16.30
N GLN A 95 -7.39 11.60 16.42
CA GLN A 95 -7.96 12.51 15.42
C GLN A 95 -7.26 13.87 15.36
N SER A 96 -6.76 14.35 16.49
CA SER A 96 -6.00 15.60 16.53
C SER A 96 -4.73 15.45 15.70
N ARG A 97 -3.99 14.35 15.93
CA ARG A 97 -2.73 14.09 15.21
C ARG A 97 -2.94 13.80 13.73
N VAL A 98 -3.98 13.04 13.35
CA VAL A 98 -4.32 12.82 11.94
C VAL A 98 -4.60 14.14 11.23
N ASN A 99 -5.41 15.03 11.82
CA ASN A 99 -5.71 16.33 11.22
C ASN A 99 -4.48 17.22 11.11
N GLU A 100 -3.64 17.27 12.14
CA GLU A 100 -2.37 18.00 12.14
C GLU A 100 -1.46 17.53 11.00
N LEU A 101 -1.27 16.22 10.88
CA LEU A 101 -0.45 15.61 9.83
C LEU A 101 -1.03 15.88 8.45
N CYS A 102 -2.32 15.66 8.25
CA CYS A 102 -2.99 15.95 6.98
C CYS A 102 -2.88 17.44 6.58
N SER A 103 -2.80 18.37 7.55
CA SER A 103 -2.69 19.79 7.25
C SER A 103 -1.38 20.20 6.57
N VAL A 104 -0.29 19.49 6.87
CA VAL A 104 1.00 19.67 6.21
C VAL A 104 0.88 19.56 4.69
N TYR A 105 -0.01 18.69 4.22
CA TYR A 105 -0.26 18.43 2.80
C TYR A 105 -1.59 19.02 2.29
N GLN A 106 -2.30 19.81 3.12
CA GLN A 106 -3.62 20.37 2.82
C GLN A 106 -4.67 19.28 2.51
N LEU A 107 -4.59 18.17 3.24
CA LEU A 107 -5.45 16.99 3.13
C LEU A 107 -6.47 16.87 4.26
N GLU A 108 -6.71 17.93 5.04
CA GLU A 108 -7.58 17.90 6.23
C GLU A 108 -9.01 17.48 5.86
N ARG A 109 -9.49 17.90 4.68
CA ARG A 109 -10.80 17.52 4.15
C ARG A 109 -10.91 16.04 3.81
N PHE A 110 -9.78 15.36 3.63
CA PHE A 110 -9.69 13.94 3.27
C PHE A 110 -9.29 13.06 4.44
N ALA A 111 -8.89 13.62 5.59
CA ALA A 111 -8.45 12.87 6.77
C ALA A 111 -9.40 11.71 7.16
N GLN A 112 -10.71 12.00 7.15
CA GLN A 112 -11.75 11.00 7.41
C GLN A 112 -11.76 9.88 6.35
N LEU A 113 -11.68 10.23 5.06
CA LEU A 113 -11.69 9.26 3.98
C LEU A 113 -10.42 8.40 3.98
N ILE A 114 -9.25 9.01 4.19
CA ILE A 114 -7.97 8.32 4.29
C ILE A 114 -8.03 7.29 5.43
N SER A 115 -8.45 7.71 6.62
CA SER A 115 -8.53 6.84 7.79
C SER A 115 -9.50 5.67 7.58
N LEU A 116 -10.65 5.97 6.99
CA LEU A 116 -11.67 4.99 6.68
C LEU A 116 -11.18 3.97 5.64
N SER A 117 -10.46 4.40 4.62
CA SER A 117 -9.92 3.52 3.58
C SER A 117 -8.76 2.64 4.07
N MET A 118 -7.88 3.19 4.91
CA MET A 118 -6.66 2.51 5.32
C MET A 118 -6.87 1.61 6.53
N THR A 119 -7.83 1.96 7.39
CA THR A 119 -8.08 1.23 8.64
C THR A 119 -9.47 0.58 8.72
N GLY A 120 -10.35 0.86 7.77
CA GLY A 120 -11.75 0.44 7.82
C GLY A 120 -12.56 1.14 8.91
N ARG A 121 -12.02 2.20 9.53
CA ARG A 121 -12.65 2.87 10.68
C ARG A 121 -12.84 4.35 10.43
N SER A 122 -14.02 4.82 10.83
CA SER A 122 -14.24 6.26 10.94
C SER A 122 -13.34 6.82 12.05
N MET A 123 -12.92 8.08 11.93
CA MET A 123 -12.23 8.80 13.00
C MET A 123 -13.05 8.90 14.30
N THR A 124 -14.37 8.72 14.18
CA THR A 124 -15.33 8.76 15.28
C THR A 124 -15.89 7.40 15.70
N SER A 125 -15.49 6.31 15.03
CA SER A 125 -16.00 4.96 15.33
C SER A 125 -15.19 4.30 16.45
N HIS A 126 -15.85 3.51 17.29
CA HIS A 126 -15.20 2.72 18.36
C HIS A 126 -14.99 1.24 17.99
N ASN A 127 -15.18 0.87 16.72
CA ASN A 127 -15.00 -0.51 16.27
C ASN A 127 -13.52 -0.94 16.46
N LYS A 128 -13.31 -2.23 16.75
CA LYS A 128 -11.95 -2.74 16.94
C LYS A 128 -11.20 -2.71 15.60
N PHE A 129 -9.91 -2.41 15.66
CA PHE A 129 -9.06 -2.49 14.47
C PHE A 129 -9.06 -3.91 13.91
N GLY A 130 -9.36 -4.05 12.62
CA GLY A 130 -9.46 -5.35 11.94
C GLY A 130 -10.83 -6.00 11.99
N GLU A 131 -11.86 -5.36 12.55
CA GLU A 131 -13.24 -5.78 12.33
C GLU A 131 -13.67 -5.45 10.90
N GLU A 132 -14.27 -6.43 10.22
CA GLU A 132 -14.76 -6.26 8.85
C GLU A 132 -15.90 -5.25 8.80
N MET A 133 -15.83 -4.37 7.81
CA MET A 133 -16.93 -3.46 7.49
C MET A 133 -18.01 -4.20 6.73
N SER A 134 -19.26 -3.73 6.79
CA SER A 134 -20.27 -4.23 5.85
C SER A 134 -19.86 -3.91 4.42
N GLY A 135 -20.13 -4.82 3.48
CA GLY A 135 -19.80 -4.64 2.05
C GLY A 135 -20.38 -3.35 1.47
N GLU A 136 -21.62 -3.02 1.84
CA GLU A 136 -22.28 -1.76 1.44
C GLU A 136 -21.52 -0.51 1.90
N LEU A 137 -20.97 -0.53 3.13
CA LEU A 137 -20.20 0.58 3.64
C LEU A 137 -18.87 0.68 2.88
N HIS A 138 -18.19 -0.44 2.64
CA HIS A 138 -16.97 -0.49 1.83
C HIS A 138 -17.18 0.11 0.43
N ASP A 139 -18.20 -0.32 -0.29
CA ASP A 139 -18.48 0.15 -1.65
C ASP A 139 -18.73 1.68 -1.66
N SER A 140 -19.51 2.17 -0.68
CA SER A 140 -19.79 3.61 -0.54
C SER A 140 -18.54 4.43 -0.26
N ILE A 141 -17.57 3.86 0.47
CA ILE A 141 -16.30 4.52 0.80
C ILE A 141 -15.42 4.56 -0.43
N GLU A 142 -15.35 3.46 -1.16
CA GLU A 142 -14.57 3.37 -2.39
C GLU A 142 -15.07 4.39 -3.42
N GLU A 143 -16.39 4.54 -3.60
CA GLU A 143 -16.96 5.57 -4.47
C GLU A 143 -16.61 6.98 -3.99
N ARG A 144 -16.79 7.27 -2.70
CA ARG A 144 -16.45 8.59 -2.13
C ARG A 144 -14.96 8.90 -2.28
N MET A 145 -14.10 7.89 -2.13
CA MET A 145 -12.67 8.02 -2.38
C MET A 145 -12.36 8.28 -3.84
N LYS A 146 -12.96 7.54 -4.79
CA LYS A 146 -12.78 7.80 -6.22
C LYS A 146 -13.18 9.23 -6.56
N HIS A 147 -14.31 9.70 -6.05
CA HIS A 147 -14.76 11.07 -6.29
C HIS A 147 -13.82 12.11 -5.65
N ALA A 148 -13.42 11.89 -4.39
CA ALA A 148 -12.43 12.71 -3.71
C ALA A 148 -11.09 12.77 -4.46
N MET A 149 -10.56 11.63 -4.89
CA MET A 149 -9.32 11.51 -5.67
C MET A 149 -9.43 12.13 -7.06
N GLN A 150 -10.62 12.15 -7.68
CA GLN A 150 -10.86 12.89 -8.91
C GLN A 150 -10.86 14.42 -8.69
N THR A 151 -11.22 14.85 -7.47
CA THR A 151 -11.33 16.27 -7.10
C THR A 151 -9.98 16.81 -6.59
N VAL A 152 -9.18 15.97 -5.93
CA VAL A 152 -7.75 16.19 -5.71
C VAL A 152 -7.09 16.09 -7.07
N THR A 153 -6.82 17.21 -7.73
CA THR A 153 -6.10 17.18 -9.00
C THR A 153 -4.79 16.43 -8.82
N MET A 154 -4.41 15.60 -9.80
CA MET A 154 -3.09 14.94 -9.81
C MET A 154 -1.96 15.97 -9.63
N GLU A 155 -2.21 17.23 -9.97
CA GLU A 155 -1.34 18.37 -9.72
C GLU A 155 -1.07 18.64 -8.22
N ILE A 156 -2.04 18.42 -7.32
CA ILE A 156 -1.85 18.49 -5.85
C ILE A 156 -1.00 17.29 -5.39
N PHE A 157 -1.28 16.10 -5.90
CA PHE A 157 -0.54 14.89 -5.56
C PHE A 157 0.93 14.96 -6.05
N GLU A 158 1.15 15.41 -7.28
CA GLU A 158 2.46 15.54 -7.92
C GLU A 158 3.26 16.74 -7.40
N LYS A 159 2.64 17.91 -7.12
CA LYS A 159 3.38 19.10 -6.63
C LYS A 159 3.54 19.15 -5.11
N ARG A 160 2.74 18.41 -4.33
CA ARG A 160 2.72 18.58 -2.86
C ARG A 160 3.02 17.33 -2.06
N ILE A 161 2.79 16.12 -2.58
CA ILE A 161 3.00 14.87 -1.83
C ILE A 161 4.40 14.28 -2.05
N GLY A 162 5.35 15.10 -2.53
CA GLY A 162 6.75 14.68 -2.67
C GLY A 162 6.95 13.45 -3.57
N ILE A 163 6.02 13.16 -4.47
CA ILE A 163 6.21 12.12 -5.48
C ILE A 163 7.00 12.74 -6.64
N VAL A 164 8.30 12.50 -6.64
CA VAL A 164 9.16 12.92 -7.74
C VAL A 164 9.05 11.88 -8.85
N ARG A 165 8.33 12.24 -9.92
CA ARG A 165 8.35 11.44 -11.15
C ARG A 165 9.73 11.60 -11.78
N VAL A 166 10.57 10.57 -11.71
CA VAL A 166 11.75 10.49 -12.57
C VAL A 166 11.35 9.66 -13.78
N SER A 167 11.16 10.34 -14.92
CA SER A 167 11.08 9.68 -16.23
C SER A 167 12.26 8.70 -16.36
N PRO A 168 12.08 7.49 -16.92
CA PRO A 168 13.19 6.59 -17.11
C PRO A 168 14.22 7.31 -17.99
N ARG A 169 15.40 7.60 -17.44
CA ARG A 169 16.54 7.97 -18.26
C ARG A 169 16.84 6.73 -19.12
N VAL A 170 16.72 6.94 -20.43
CA VAL A 170 17.13 6.07 -21.54
C VAL A 170 18.48 5.43 -21.26
#